data_AF-A0A838UFJ6-F1
#
_entry.id   AF-A0A838UFJ6-F1
#
_cell.length_a   1.000
_cell.length_b   1.000
_cell.length_c   1.000
_cell.angle_alpha   90.00
_cell.angle_beta   90.00
_cell.angle_gamma   90.00
#
_symmetry.space_group_name_H-M   'P 1'
#
loop_
_entity.id
_entity.type
_entity.pdbx_description
1 polymer ?
#
loop_
_entity_poly.entity_id
_entity_poly.type
_entity_poly.pdbx_seq_one_letter_code
_entity_poly.pdbx_strand_id
1 'polypeptide(L)'
;MALIIYILYLASFAAGITAIIGLVLAYVSRDNAPDWLKSHYTFQIRTFWIGLLYFVVAGLCVFIVIGIPMLAVAAVWFIVRCALGLSRLLRTEAYPTPQSWVI
;
A
#
# COMPACT_ATOMS: atom_id res chain seq x y z
N MET A 1 -10.86 7.70 -7.90
CA MET A 1 -10.88 6.58 -6.94
C MET A 1 -9.50 6.19 -6.45
N ALA A 2 -8.51 5.94 -7.31
CA ALA A 2 -7.14 5.58 -6.89
C ALA A 2 -6.52 6.52 -5.83
N LEU A 3 -6.74 7.83 -5.91
CA LEU A 3 -6.21 8.80 -4.92
C LEU A 3 -6.76 8.56 -3.50
N ILE A 4 -8.05 8.27 -3.38
CA ILE A 4 -8.72 8.01 -2.09
C ILE A 4 -8.09 6.79 -1.42
N ILE A 5 -7.73 5.76 -2.19
CA ILE A 5 -7.12 4.54 -1.66
C ILE A 5 -5.74 4.84 -1.06
N TYR A 6 -4.91 5.65 -1.72
CA TYR A 6 -3.62 6.08 -1.14
C TYR A 6 -3.82 6.87 0.16
N ILE A 7 -4.83 7.74 0.23
CA ILE A 7 -5.15 8.49 1.45
C ILE A 7 -5.64 7.54 2.55
N LEU A 8 -6.53 6.59 2.24
CA LEU A 8 -7.04 5.62 3.21
C LEU A 8 -5.94 4.72 3.78
N TYR A 9 -4.95 4.37 2.95
CA TYR A 9 -3.76 3.62 3.37
C TYR A 9 -2.84 4.45 4.28
N LEU A 10 -2.68 5.74 4.02
CA LEU A 10 -1.92 6.60 4.95
C LEU A 10 -2.69 6.85 6.25
N ALA A 11 -4.01 7.02 6.17
CA ALA A 11 -4.89 7.17 7.34
C ALA A 11 -4.95 5.90 8.21
N SER A 12 -4.60 4.73 7.68
CA SER A 12 -4.65 3.47 8.45
C SER A 12 -3.59 3.40 9.53
N PHE A 13 -2.57 4.24 9.50
CA PHE A 13 -1.65 4.37 10.63
C PHE A 13 -2.32 4.97 11.87
N ALA A 14 -3.40 5.74 11.70
CA ALA A 14 -4.17 6.30 12.81
C ALA A 14 -5.34 5.40 13.21
N ALA A 15 -6.07 4.85 12.24
CA ALA A 15 -7.33 4.14 12.47
C ALA A 15 -7.29 2.62 12.23
N GLY A 16 -6.25 2.09 11.59
CA GLY A 16 -6.07 0.67 11.23
C GLY A 16 -7.02 0.16 10.15
N ILE A 17 -8.33 0.28 10.38
CA ILE A 17 -9.39 -0.33 9.55
C ILE A 17 -9.52 0.31 8.16
N THR A 18 -9.06 1.54 7.98
CA THR A 18 -9.16 2.26 6.70
C THR A 18 -8.35 1.59 5.59
N ALA A 19 -7.31 0.80 5.93
CA ALA A 19 -6.56 0.01 4.95
C ALA A 19 -7.44 -1.06 4.29
N ILE A 20 -8.35 -1.68 5.04
CA ILE A 20 -9.27 -2.70 4.53
C ILE A 20 -10.28 -2.05 3.58
N ILE A 21 -10.81 -0.88 3.95
CA ILE A 21 -11.71 -0.11 3.08
C ILE A 21 -11.00 0.25 1.76
N GLY A 22 -9.75 0.73 1.84
CA GLY A 22 -8.94 1.03 0.67
C GLY A 22 -8.72 -0.20 -0.24
N LEU A 23 -8.49 -1.38 0.35
CA LEU A 23 -8.32 -2.63 -0.39
C LEU A 23 -9.59 -3.00 -1.17
N VAL A 24 -10.75 -2.95 -0.51
CA VAL A 24 -12.04 -3.27 -1.15
C VAL A 24 -12.29 -2.32 -2.32
N LEU A 25 -12.08 -1.02 -2.12
CA LEU A 25 -12.21 -0.03 -3.19
C LEU A 25 -11.23 -0.28 -4.34
N ALA A 26 -10.01 -0.74 -4.05
CA ALA A 26 -9.03 -1.07 -5.07
C ALA A 26 -9.48 -2.23 -5.96
N TYR A 27 -10.02 -3.31 -5.37
CA TYR A 27 -10.55 -4.44 -6.14
C TYR A 27 -11.76 -4.03 -6.98
N VAL A 28 -12.76 -3.38 -6.36
CA VAL A 28 -13.98 -2.95 -7.07
C VAL A 28 -13.69 -1.97 -8.20
N SER A 29 -12.74 -1.05 -7.99
CA SER A 29 -12.41 -0.02 -8.98
C SER A 29 -11.52 -0.53 -10.11
N ARG A 30 -10.89 -1.70 -9.98
CA ARG A 30 -9.90 -2.21 -10.94
C ARG A 30 -10.51 -2.67 -12.26
N ASP A 31 -11.65 -3.36 -12.21
CA ASP A 31 -12.17 -4.09 -13.37
C ASP A 31 -12.66 -3.16 -14.47
N ASN A 32 -13.24 -2.01 -14.11
CA ASN A 32 -13.81 -1.03 -15.04
C ASN A 32 -12.85 0.14 -15.37
N ALA A 33 -11.58 0.06 -14.97
CA ALA A 33 -10.66 1.18 -15.09
C ALA A 33 -9.86 1.17 -16.41
N PRO A 34 -9.41 2.34 -16.90
CA PRO A 34 -8.41 2.42 -17.96
C PRO A 34 -7.11 1.71 -17.58
N ASP A 35 -6.37 1.17 -18.54
CA ASP A 35 -5.19 0.33 -18.28
C ASP A 35 -4.10 1.04 -17.46
N TRP A 36 -3.92 2.35 -17.65
CA TRP A 36 -2.98 3.13 -16.84
C TRP A 36 -3.41 3.19 -15.36
N LEU A 37 -4.72 3.24 -15.06
CA LEU A 37 -5.24 3.20 -13.69
C LEU A 37 -5.21 1.79 -13.08
N LYS A 38 -5.39 0.75 -13.91
CA LYS A 38 -5.26 -0.66 -13.47
C LYS A 38 -3.88 -0.94 -12.88
N SER A 39 -2.83 -0.28 -13.38
CA SER A 39 -1.48 -0.37 -12.79
C SER A 39 -1.45 0.14 -11.35
N HIS A 40 -2.12 1.26 -11.05
CA HIS A 40 -2.23 1.82 -9.70
C HIS A 40 -3.03 0.91 -8.77
N TYR A 41 -4.18 0.41 -9.19
CA TYR A 41 -4.97 -0.51 -8.36
C TYR A 41 -4.23 -1.81 -8.08
N THR A 42 -3.51 -2.36 -9.06
CA THR A 42 -2.67 -3.54 -8.87
C THR A 42 -1.55 -3.27 -7.86
N PHE A 43 -0.89 -2.12 -7.96
CA PHE A 43 0.14 -1.70 -7.01
C PHE A 43 -0.41 -1.48 -5.59
N GLN A 44 -1.60 -0.89 -5.46
CA GLN A 44 -2.29 -0.68 -4.17
C GLN A 44 -2.69 -2.00 -3.51
N ILE A 45 -3.28 -2.94 -4.27
CA ILE A 45 -3.65 -4.27 -3.77
C ILE A 45 -2.40 -4.99 -3.25
N ARG A 46 -1.31 -4.96 -4.01
CA ARG A 46 -0.05 -5.60 -3.60
C ARG A 46 0.58 -4.92 -2.38
N THR A 47 0.53 -3.60 -2.31
CA THR A 47 1.05 -2.84 -1.16
C THR A 47 0.32 -3.24 0.13
N PHE A 48 -1.00 -3.46 0.07
CA PHE A 48 -1.75 -3.98 1.21
C PHE A 48 -1.26 -5.36 1.64
N TRP A 49 -1.18 -6.34 0.73
CA TRP A 49 -0.81 -7.71 1.10
C TRP A 49 0.64 -7.86 1.54
N ILE A 50 1.57 -7.19 0.87
CA ILE A 50 2.98 -7.18 1.27
C ILE A 50 3.14 -6.42 2.59
N GLY A 51 2.45 -5.29 2.76
CA GLY A 51 2.42 -4.55 4.01
C GLY A 51 1.91 -5.40 5.16
N LEU A 52 0.77 -6.07 4.98
CA LEU A 52 0.19 -6.99 5.95
C LEU A 52 1.19 -8.08 6.33
N LEU A 53 1.86 -8.70 5.35
CA LEU A 53 2.90 -9.69 5.60
C LEU A 53 4.05 -9.10 6.45
N TYR A 54 4.59 -7.94 6.06
CA TYR A 54 5.69 -7.30 6.80
C TYR A 54 5.30 -6.91 8.22
N PHE A 55 4.11 -6.34 8.43
CA PHE A 55 3.63 -5.98 9.77
C PHE A 55 3.35 -7.21 10.63
N VAL A 56 2.79 -8.29 10.07
CA VAL A 56 2.57 -9.54 10.80
C VAL A 56 3.91 -10.17 11.19
N VAL A 57 4.86 -10.31 10.26
CA VAL A 57 6.18 -10.87 10.54
C VAL A 57 6.93 -10.02 11.58
N ALA A 58 6.96 -8.70 11.39
CA ALA A 58 7.60 -7.79 12.34
C ALA A 58 6.94 -7.83 13.73
N GLY A 59 5.60 -7.91 13.78
CA GLY A 59 4.83 -8.06 15.02
C GLY A 59 5.14 -9.35 15.77
N LEU A 60 5.28 -10.48 15.06
CA LEU A 60 5.72 -11.74 15.64
C LEU A 60 7.17 -11.68 16.14
N CYS A 61 8.05 -10.94 15.47
CA CYS A 61 9.43 -10.75 15.90
C CYS A 61 9.59 -9.82 17.12
N VAL A 62 8.53 -9.14 17.58
CA VAL A 62 8.60 -8.26 18.78
C VAL A 62 9.01 -9.05 20.01
N PHE A 63 8.62 -10.32 20.11
CA PHE A 63 9.01 -11.21 21.22
C PHE A 63 10.53 -11.49 21.30
N ILE A 64 11.29 -11.18 20.24
CA ILE A 64 12.74 -11.43 20.13
C ILE A 64 13.52 -10.09 20.02
N VAL A 65 12.96 -8.98 20.51
CA VAL A 65 13.53 -7.60 20.52
C VAL A 65 13.70 -6.96 19.14
N ILE A 66 13.89 -7.75 18.07
CA ILE A 66 14.11 -7.28 16.69
C ILE A 66 12.82 -6.77 16.02
N GLY A 67 11.64 -7.08 16.57
CA GLY A 67 10.37 -6.68 15.94
C GLY A 67 10.12 -5.17 15.88
N ILE A 68 10.56 -4.41 16.89
CA ILE A 68 10.38 -2.94 16.91
C ILE A 68 11.06 -2.25 15.71
N PRO A 69 12.37 -2.46 15.45
CA PRO A 69 13.00 -1.86 14.26
C PRO A 69 12.40 -2.39 12.95
N MET A 70 11.97 -3.66 12.90
CA MET A 70 11.29 -4.20 11.71
C MET A 70 9.95 -3.52 11.44
N LEU A 71 9.16 -3.21 12.48
CA LEU A 71 7.90 -2.48 12.35
C LEU A 71 8.13 -1.07 11.80
N ALA A 72 9.19 -0.39 12.26
CA ALA A 72 9.56 0.92 11.74
C ALA A 72 9.95 0.86 10.25
N VAL A 73 10.76 -0.13 9.86
CA VAL A 73 11.13 -0.34 8.45
C VAL A 73 9.89 -0.66 7.59
N ALA A 74 8.99 -1.52 8.08
CA ALA A 74 7.75 -1.85 7.39
C ALA A 74 6.83 -0.61 7.21
N ALA A 75 6.74 0.24 8.24
CA ALA A 75 6.01 1.50 8.19
C ALA A 75 6.59 2.47 7.14
N VAL A 76 7.90 2.70 7.18
CA VAL A 76 8.59 3.56 6.20
C VAL A 76 8.40 3.02 4.79
N TRP A 77 8.59 1.71 4.58
CA TRP A 77 8.38 1.06 3.29
C TRP A 77 6.95 1.29 2.76
N PHE A 78 5.94 1.11 3.60
CA PHE A 78 4.54 1.27 3.23
C PHE A 78 4.21 2.73 2.88
N ILE A 79 4.72 3.69 3.67
CA ILE A 79 4.55 5.13 3.42
C ILE A 79 5.22 5.52 2.10
N VAL A 80 6.47 5.10 1.87
CA VAL A 80 7.22 5.41 0.64
C VAL A 80 6.50 4.90 -0.60
N ARG A 81 5.97 3.67 -0.56
CA ARG A 81 5.17 3.14 -1.67
C ARG A 81 3.92 3.96 -1.92
N CYS A 82 3.18 4.33 -0.88
CA CYS A 82 2.00 5.17 -1.04
C CYS A 82 2.36 6.54 -1.63
N ALA A 83 3.44 7.17 -1.17
CA ALA A 83 3.91 8.46 -1.68
C ALA A 83 4.33 8.39 -3.16
N LEU A 84 5.05 7.35 -3.56
CA LEU A 84 5.48 7.14 -4.94
C LEU A 84 4.33 6.80 -5.89
N GLY A 85 3.38 5.99 -5.42
CA GLY A 85 2.15 5.70 -6.15
C GLY A 85 1.30 6.96 -6.33
N LEU A 86 1.13 7.73 -5.26
CA LEU A 86 0.39 8.99 -5.29
C LEU A 86 1.06 10.03 -6.19
N SER A 87 2.39 10.19 -6.11
CA SER A 87 3.13 11.14 -6.95
C SER A 87 2.93 10.86 -8.44
N ARG A 88 3.01 9.58 -8.86
CA ARG A 88 2.76 9.19 -10.26
C ARG A 88 1.30 9.37 -10.67
N LEU A 89 0.37 9.05 -9.77
CA LEU A 89 -1.05 9.26 -10.02
C LEU A 89 -1.36 10.74 -10.26
N LEU A 90 -0.79 11.64 -9.45
CA LEU A 90 -0.95 13.09 -9.59
C LEU A 90 -0.32 13.64 -10.89
N ARG A 91 0.72 12.98 -11.40
CA ARG A 91 1.33 13.26 -12.71
C ARG A 91 0.56 12.64 -13.89
N THR A 92 -0.55 11.96 -13.64
CA THR A 92 -1.33 11.23 -14.65
C THR A 92 -0.53 10.16 -15.40
N GLU A 93 0.48 9.60 -14.74
CA GLU A 93 1.34 8.54 -15.28
C GLU A 93 0.88 7.16 -14.82
N ALA A 94 1.04 6.14 -15.67
CA ALA A 94 0.93 4.75 -15.25
C ALA A 94 2.05 4.39 -14.26
N TYR A 95 1.76 3.52 -13.30
CA TYR A 95 2.80 2.99 -12.43
C TYR A 95 3.63 1.96 -13.21
N PRO A 96 4.97 2.12 -13.32
CA PRO A 96 5.79 1.35 -14.26
C PRO A 96 6.01 -0.11 -13.85
N THR A 97 6.07 -0.39 -12.55
CA THR A 97 6.44 -1.71 -12.01
C THR A 97 5.43 -2.21 -10.97
N PRO A 98 4.13 -2.36 -11.30
CA PRO A 98 3.07 -2.55 -10.31
C PRO A 98 3.22 -3.86 -9.52
N GLN A 99 4.03 -4.81 -10.01
CA GLN A 99 4.30 -6.09 -9.36
C GLN A 99 5.53 -6.09 -8.44
N SER A 100 6.26 -4.98 -8.32
CA SER A 100 7.47 -4.92 -7.50
C SER A 100 7.18 -5.23 -6.03
N TRP A 101 8.16 -5.80 -5.32
CA TRP A 101 8.10 -6.06 -3.88
C TRP A 101 8.81 -5.00 -3.04
N VAL A 102 9.68 -4.20 -3.66
CA VAL A 102 10.53 -3.24 -2.95
C VAL A 102 9.98 -1.82 -3.08
N ILE A 103 10.14 -1.16 -4.22
CA ILE A 103 9.67 0.22 -4.44
C ILE A 103 8.81 0.30 -5.69
#